data_AF-A0A926MTE9-F1
#
_entry.id   AF-A0A926MTE9-F1
#
_cell.length_a   1.000
_cell.length_b   1.000
_cell.length_c   1.000
_cell.angle_alpha   90.00
_cell.angle_beta   90.00
_cell.angle_gamma   90.00
#
_symmetry.space_group_name_H-M   'P 1'
#
loop_
_entity.id
_entity.type
_entity.pdbx_description
1 polymer ?
#
loop_
_entity_poly.entity_id
_entity_poly.type
_entity_poly.pdbx_seq_one_letter_code
_entity_poly.pdbx_strand_id
1 'polypeptide(L)'
;MNLNLASLIVFYCLSIISCLGYGLLISKIFNSKISINNYGYQGLFGILFLIIYSYISNFFYAHDLLHNSILVLIGLSSFVYFAYKKILVKEKVKILIFIFSILFLSFLIFKPHDDFSYYHFQYSYYLTQFPLLIGVGQFNHGFATPSSIFYLNSLFYLPHVDYALFHISALLVFGFSSLIIIEKLFKFINKNEPNFISFFLLFSLAFIVIIFYRIAEHGTDRSAQILIFILVYELIVLINFKKNFHECLSKIFILLALIISFKAFYILYFIFFIPILIAGYQRYKFELFFLTLRNKSLYILITTFLIIIITNFFNTGCLIFPVNLTCFESMPWAFSSNHINHMNDWYEQWSKAGAGPNFRVENPENYILGFNWVSNWFDEYFFNKVSDFILGIILIVLIPSAFIFSKKKKIIFSKRKILSIYVCLLILFFEWFYNHPSLRYGGFVLFGTLLFIPASLILEKFSKKNLNKKIKSLVILFFIIFIFRNVDRIVNEVEKYNFNPIKDVHYRINNNNFNIDKEFTALIDYYNSCYNLNNCEKKPGTKMGKIFGKIYFLNEKK
;
A
#
# COMPACT_ATOMS: atom_id res chain seq x y z
N MET A 1 -16.11 -22.36 12.24
CA MET A 1 -15.62 -22.32 13.62
C MET A 1 -15.86 -20.90 14.11
N ASN A 2 -16.57 -20.68 15.22
CA ASN A 2 -16.88 -19.30 15.64
C ASN A 2 -15.58 -18.63 16.10
N LEU A 3 -15.08 -17.67 15.32
CA LEU A 3 -13.94 -16.87 15.73
C LEU A 3 -14.39 -15.87 16.80
N ASN A 4 -13.91 -16.09 18.02
CA ASN A 4 -14.18 -15.18 19.12
C ASN A 4 -13.36 -13.88 18.94
N LEU A 5 -13.95 -12.75 19.30
CA LEU A 5 -13.30 -11.44 19.36
C LEU A 5 -11.97 -11.49 20.13
N ALA A 6 -11.90 -12.26 21.22
CA ALA A 6 -10.69 -12.40 22.03
C ALA A 6 -9.51 -12.98 21.23
N SER A 7 -9.73 -14.04 20.46
CA SER A 7 -8.69 -14.64 19.60
C SER A 7 -8.24 -13.65 18.52
N LEU A 8 -9.18 -12.91 17.91
CA LEU A 8 -8.83 -11.89 16.91
C LEU A 8 -7.93 -10.81 17.52
N ILE A 9 -8.27 -10.30 18.71
CA ILE A 9 -7.47 -9.27 19.41
C ILE A 9 -6.06 -9.79 19.71
N VAL A 10 -5.93 -11.03 20.17
CA VAL A 10 -4.61 -11.62 20.47
C VAL A 10 -3.76 -11.67 19.20
N PHE A 11 -4.25 -12.27 18.13
CA PHE A 11 -3.46 -12.39 16.90
C PHE A 11 -3.22 -11.04 16.22
N TYR A 12 -4.17 -10.11 16.32
CA TYR A 12 -4.00 -8.71 15.90
C TYR A 12 -2.78 -8.07 16.60
N CYS A 13 -2.71 -8.16 17.93
CA CYS A 13 -1.58 -7.63 18.69
C CYS A 13 -0.27 -8.34 18.36
N LEU A 14 -0.28 -9.68 18.26
CA LEU A 14 0.90 -10.46 17.91
C LEU A 14 1.45 -10.07 16.54
N SER A 15 0.58 -9.82 15.56
CA SER A 15 0.96 -9.43 14.19
C SER A 15 1.69 -8.08 14.18
N ILE A 16 1.19 -7.10 14.92
CA ILE A 16 1.80 -5.77 15.04
C ILE A 16 3.18 -5.85 15.70
N ILE A 17 3.27 -6.58 16.83
CA ILE A 17 4.51 -6.71 17.59
C ILE A 17 5.55 -7.49 16.79
N SER A 18 5.13 -8.58 16.13
CA SER A 18 5.99 -9.38 15.27
C SER A 18 6.56 -8.56 14.11
N CYS A 19 5.71 -7.81 13.41
CA CYS A 19 6.13 -6.92 12.32
C CYS A 19 7.15 -5.88 12.79
N LEU A 20 6.92 -5.25 13.96
CA LEU A 20 7.88 -4.31 14.53
C LEU A 20 9.19 -5.01 14.92
N GLY A 21 9.12 -6.22 15.49
CA GLY A 21 10.27 -7.04 15.84
C GLY A 21 11.17 -7.35 14.65
N TYR A 22 10.58 -7.66 13.49
CA TYR A 22 11.32 -7.81 12.24
C TYR A 22 12.00 -6.50 11.82
N GLY A 23 11.26 -5.38 11.87
CA GLY A 23 11.82 -4.06 11.59
C GLY A 23 13.09 -3.77 12.39
N LEU A 24 13.03 -3.97 13.71
CA LEU A 24 14.15 -3.76 14.63
C LEU A 24 15.33 -4.69 14.32
N LEU A 25 15.05 -5.98 14.04
CA LEU A 25 16.08 -6.97 13.72
C LEU A 25 16.85 -6.61 12.45
N ILE A 26 16.11 -6.38 11.37
CA ILE A 26 16.68 -6.11 10.05
C ILE A 26 17.37 -4.75 10.04
N SER A 27 16.83 -3.75 10.76
CA SER A 27 17.48 -2.45 10.94
C SER A 27 18.87 -2.58 11.55
N LYS A 28 19.03 -3.50 12.53
CA LYS A 28 20.33 -3.81 13.13
C LYS A 28 21.24 -4.61 12.19
N ILE A 29 20.74 -5.67 11.55
CA ILE A 29 21.51 -6.53 10.63
C ILE A 29 22.07 -5.73 9.45
N PHE A 30 21.21 -4.94 8.79
CA PHE A 30 21.63 -4.13 7.65
C PHE A 30 22.37 -2.87 8.08
N ASN A 31 22.58 -2.62 9.39
CA ASN A 31 23.14 -1.37 9.91
C ASN A 31 22.46 -0.15 9.24
N SER A 32 21.13 -0.21 9.15
CA SER A 32 20.35 0.84 8.51
C SER A 32 20.64 2.14 9.25
N LYS A 33 20.78 3.25 8.53
CA LYS A 33 20.98 4.57 9.16
C LYS A 33 19.72 5.08 9.88
N ILE A 34 18.63 4.32 9.85
CA ILE A 34 17.37 4.65 10.49
C ILE A 34 17.49 4.38 11.99
N SER A 35 17.20 5.40 12.79
CA SER A 35 17.21 5.24 14.24
C SER A 35 16.23 4.14 14.69
N ILE A 36 16.73 3.22 15.51
CA ILE A 36 15.96 2.14 16.15
C ILE A 36 14.76 2.71 16.93
N ASN A 37 14.87 3.95 17.42
CA ASN A 37 13.82 4.58 18.20
C ASN A 37 12.65 5.10 17.34
N ASN A 38 12.71 5.07 16.00
CA ASN A 38 11.59 5.52 15.15
C ASN A 38 10.66 4.35 14.79
N TYR A 39 9.76 3.94 15.70
CA TYR A 39 8.96 2.72 15.54
C TYR A 39 8.06 2.70 14.30
N GLY A 40 7.58 3.85 13.85
CA GLY A 40 6.84 3.91 12.59
C GLY A 40 7.70 3.50 11.38
N TYR A 41 8.93 4.01 11.26
CA TYR A 41 9.84 3.57 10.19
C TYR A 41 10.33 2.14 10.38
N GLN A 42 10.55 1.71 11.62
CA GLN A 42 10.91 0.33 11.91
C GLN A 42 9.79 -0.63 11.49
N GLY A 43 8.54 -0.31 11.81
CA GLY A 43 7.37 -1.07 11.36
C GLY A 43 7.24 -1.15 9.84
N LEU A 44 7.40 -0.03 9.12
CA LEU A 44 7.44 -0.03 7.65
C LEU A 44 8.60 -0.87 7.10
N PHE A 45 9.75 -0.85 7.76
CA PHE A 45 10.88 -1.68 7.37
C PHE A 45 10.63 -3.18 7.62
N GLY A 46 9.91 -3.50 8.70
CA GLY A 46 9.40 -4.84 8.97
C GLY A 46 8.41 -5.31 7.91
N ILE A 47 7.48 -4.44 7.48
CA ILE A 47 6.57 -4.72 6.36
C ILE A 47 7.36 -5.04 5.09
N LEU A 48 8.34 -4.20 4.74
CA LEU A 48 9.15 -4.42 3.55
C LEU A 48 9.92 -5.75 3.60
N PHE A 49 10.48 -6.08 4.76
CA PHE A 49 11.13 -7.36 4.95
C PHE A 49 10.16 -8.54 4.79
N LEU A 50 8.99 -8.47 5.42
CA LEU A 50 7.97 -9.51 5.31
C LEU A 50 7.47 -9.68 3.87
N ILE A 51 7.35 -8.59 3.11
CA ILE A 51 7.05 -8.66 1.67
C ILE A 51 8.14 -9.41 0.92
N ILE A 52 9.42 -9.01 1.06
CA ILE A 52 10.54 -9.68 0.39
C ILE A 52 10.58 -11.17 0.78
N TYR A 53 10.39 -11.46 2.06
CA TYR A 53 10.30 -12.81 2.58
C TYR A 53 9.18 -13.59 1.89
N SER A 54 7.93 -13.09 1.92
CA SER A 54 6.76 -13.78 1.36
C SER A 54 6.91 -14.12 -0.12
N TYR A 55 7.51 -13.25 -0.92
CA TYR A 55 7.78 -13.60 -2.31
C TYR A 55 8.78 -14.75 -2.40
N ILE A 56 9.91 -14.66 -1.68
CA ILE A 56 10.96 -15.68 -1.71
C ILE A 56 10.46 -17.02 -1.15
N SER A 57 9.76 -17.03 -0.02
CA SER A 57 9.24 -18.25 0.60
C SER A 57 8.18 -18.92 -0.27
N ASN A 58 7.30 -18.15 -0.91
CA ASN A 58 6.27 -18.69 -1.79
C ASN A 58 6.85 -19.46 -3.00
N PHE A 59 8.07 -19.14 -3.44
CA PHE A 59 8.75 -19.97 -4.45
C PHE A 59 8.92 -21.41 -4.00
N PHE A 60 9.06 -21.67 -2.69
CA PHE A 60 9.41 -22.99 -2.17
C PHE A 60 8.24 -23.65 -1.44
N TYR A 61 7.51 -22.90 -0.63
CA TYR A 61 6.52 -23.41 0.31
C TYR A 61 5.22 -22.62 0.19
N ALA A 62 4.09 -23.27 0.47
CA ALA A 62 2.85 -22.57 0.74
C ALA A 62 2.95 -21.85 2.10
N HIS A 63 2.30 -20.70 2.24
CA HIS A 63 2.21 -19.98 3.51
C HIS A 63 1.12 -20.59 4.40
N ASP A 64 1.33 -21.84 4.79
CA ASP A 64 0.41 -22.59 5.64
C ASP A 64 0.47 -22.14 7.11
N LEU A 65 -0.39 -22.75 7.93
CA LEU A 65 -0.50 -22.42 9.36
C LEU A 65 0.82 -22.60 10.12
N LEU A 66 1.61 -23.63 9.78
CA LEU A 66 2.86 -23.95 10.49
C LEU A 66 3.94 -22.93 10.12
N HIS A 67 4.13 -22.71 8.82
CA HIS A 67 5.07 -21.73 8.28
C HIS A 67 4.85 -20.35 8.89
N ASN A 68 3.61 -19.87 8.85
CA ASN A 68 3.25 -18.54 9.35
C ASN A 68 3.39 -18.44 10.87
N SER A 69 3.04 -19.48 11.62
CA SER A 69 3.22 -19.50 13.07
C SER A 69 4.69 -19.38 13.47
N ILE A 70 5.58 -20.12 12.80
CA ILE A 70 7.04 -20.03 13.02
C ILE A 70 7.52 -18.61 12.71
N LEU A 71 7.06 -18.03 11.59
CA LEU A 71 7.43 -16.67 11.21
C LEU A 71 7.01 -15.65 12.28
N VAL A 72 5.76 -15.73 12.74
CA VAL A 72 5.27 -14.83 13.79
C VAL A 72 6.10 -14.98 15.07
N LEU A 73 6.44 -16.20 15.48
CA LEU A 73 7.26 -16.46 16.66
C LEU A 73 8.68 -15.86 16.55
N ILE A 74 9.31 -15.90 15.37
CA ILE A 74 10.63 -15.29 15.16
C ILE A 74 10.54 -13.77 15.33
N GLY A 75 9.54 -13.12 14.74
CA GLY A 75 9.34 -11.67 14.89
C GLY A 75 9.07 -11.27 16.35
N LEU A 76 8.25 -12.04 17.07
CA LEU A 76 7.99 -11.83 18.50
C LEU A 76 9.25 -11.99 19.34
N SER A 77 10.03 -13.04 19.09
CA SER A 77 11.30 -13.31 19.79
C SER A 77 12.29 -12.17 19.61
N SER A 78 12.37 -11.61 18.40
CA SER A 78 13.16 -10.41 18.13
C SER A 78 12.68 -9.23 18.98
N PHE A 79 11.38 -8.94 18.98
CA PHE A 79 10.83 -7.82 19.77
C PHE A 79 11.16 -7.98 21.26
N VAL A 80 10.96 -9.18 21.82
CA VAL A 80 11.29 -9.51 23.21
C VAL A 80 12.78 -9.31 23.49
N TYR A 81 13.67 -9.72 22.59
CA TYR A 81 15.12 -9.48 22.71
C TYR A 81 15.46 -7.98 22.82
N PHE A 82 14.90 -7.13 21.96
CA PHE A 82 15.13 -5.68 22.01
C PHE A 82 14.50 -5.02 23.25
N ALA A 83 13.35 -5.54 23.71
CA ALA A 83 12.73 -5.11 24.96
C ALA A 83 13.61 -5.45 26.18
N TYR A 84 14.11 -6.69 26.25
CA TYR A 84 14.99 -7.16 27.31
C TYR A 84 16.29 -6.34 27.38
N LYS A 85 16.88 -6.00 26.22
CA LYS A 85 18.06 -5.12 26.14
C LYS A 85 17.79 -3.65 26.49
N LYS A 86 16.57 -3.28 26.90
CA LYS A 86 16.14 -1.91 27.24
C LYS A 86 16.41 -0.90 26.12
N ILE A 87 16.46 -1.36 24.87
CA ILE A 87 16.62 -0.50 23.69
C ILE A 87 15.29 0.22 23.37
N LEU A 88 14.16 -0.37 23.80
CA LEU A 88 12.85 0.20 23.56
C LEU A 88 12.52 1.36 24.51
N VAL A 89 12.03 2.47 23.95
CA VAL A 89 11.60 3.66 24.68
C VAL A 89 10.12 3.51 25.09
N LYS A 90 9.87 3.41 26.40
CA LYS A 90 8.52 3.17 26.97
C LYS A 90 7.45 4.13 26.44
N GLU A 91 7.74 5.42 26.34
CA GLU A 91 6.78 6.42 25.85
C GLU A 91 6.34 6.15 24.41
N LYS A 92 7.26 5.73 23.54
CA LYS A 92 6.95 5.43 22.15
C LYS A 92 6.13 4.15 22.00
N VAL A 93 6.38 3.15 22.87
CA VAL A 93 5.55 1.94 22.92
C VAL A 93 4.11 2.29 23.31
N LYS A 94 3.92 3.20 24.28
CA LYS A 94 2.57 3.68 24.65
C LYS A 94 1.84 4.35 23.48
N ILE A 95 2.53 5.19 22.71
CA ILE A 95 1.95 5.84 21.52
C ILE A 95 1.57 4.80 20.45
N LEU A 96 2.41 3.79 20.24
CA LEU A 96 2.12 2.69 19.32
C LEU A 96 0.86 1.92 19.75
N ILE A 97 0.78 1.52 21.01
CA ILE A 97 -0.40 0.81 21.56
C ILE A 97 -1.65 1.67 21.39
N PHE A 98 -1.56 2.96 21.72
CA PHE A 98 -2.68 3.88 21.58
C PHE A 98 -3.19 3.97 20.14
N ILE A 99 -2.31 4.17 19.16
CA ILE A 99 -2.70 4.27 17.74
C ILE A 99 -3.36 2.97 17.27
N PHE A 100 -2.73 1.82 17.50
CA PHE A 100 -3.29 0.55 17.07
C PHE A 100 -4.54 0.14 17.85
N SER A 101 -4.74 0.61 19.08
CA SER A 101 -6.00 0.39 19.80
C SER A 101 -7.17 1.14 19.16
N ILE A 102 -6.95 2.36 18.67
CA ILE A 102 -7.97 3.11 17.93
C ILE A 102 -8.25 2.45 16.58
N LEU A 103 -7.20 2.05 15.86
CA LEU A 103 -7.34 1.40 14.54
C LEU A 103 -8.05 0.04 14.60
N PHE A 104 -8.10 -0.62 15.76
CA PHE A 104 -8.82 -1.87 15.90
C PHE A 104 -10.31 -1.74 15.50
N LEU A 105 -10.94 -0.57 15.73
CA LEU A 105 -12.32 -0.33 15.31
C LEU A 105 -12.51 -0.38 13.79
N SER A 106 -11.53 0.08 13.00
CA SER A 106 -11.64 -0.03 11.53
C SER A 106 -11.36 -1.43 11.01
N PHE A 107 -10.78 -2.30 11.85
CA PHE A 107 -10.45 -3.68 11.51
C PHE A 107 -11.64 -4.64 11.67
N LEU A 108 -12.64 -4.30 12.48
CA LEU A 108 -13.92 -5.03 12.56
C LEU A 108 -14.72 -4.78 11.27
N ILE A 109 -14.73 -5.75 10.37
CA ILE A 109 -15.30 -5.62 9.02
C ILE A 109 -16.29 -6.76 8.81
N PHE A 110 -17.52 -6.43 8.40
CA PHE A 110 -18.42 -7.44 7.86
C PHE A 110 -18.44 -7.46 6.34
N LYS A 111 -18.56 -6.28 5.69
CA LYS A 111 -18.55 -6.16 4.22
C LYS A 111 -17.16 -5.76 3.72
N PRO A 112 -16.40 -6.67 3.08
CA PRO A 112 -15.08 -6.35 2.52
C PRO A 112 -15.19 -5.53 1.21
N HIS A 113 -14.04 -5.23 0.61
CA HIS A 113 -13.92 -4.54 -0.69
C HIS A 113 -14.70 -5.28 -1.79
N ASP A 114 -15.16 -4.56 -2.82
CA ASP A 114 -15.90 -5.20 -3.94
C ASP A 114 -15.01 -6.21 -4.71
N ASP A 115 -13.75 -5.85 -4.97
CA ASP A 115 -12.74 -6.77 -5.54
C ASP A 115 -12.29 -7.92 -4.60
N PHE A 116 -12.75 -7.93 -3.34
CA PHE A 116 -12.23 -8.87 -2.36
C PHE A 116 -12.53 -10.31 -2.75
N SER A 117 -13.80 -10.58 -3.08
CA SER A 117 -14.22 -11.88 -3.63
C SER A 117 -13.70 -12.13 -5.04
N TYR A 118 -13.44 -11.08 -5.81
CA TYR A 118 -13.01 -11.20 -7.21
C TYR A 118 -11.56 -11.64 -7.36
N TYR A 119 -10.61 -11.08 -6.60
CA TYR A 119 -9.22 -11.55 -6.64
C TYR A 119 -8.41 -11.33 -5.37
N HIS A 120 -8.76 -10.39 -4.48
CA HIS A 120 -7.87 -10.11 -3.32
C HIS A 120 -7.82 -11.30 -2.36
N PHE A 121 -8.98 -11.85 -2.01
CA PHE A 121 -9.09 -13.04 -1.17
C PHE A 121 -8.52 -14.26 -1.89
N GLN A 122 -8.99 -14.51 -3.12
CA GLN A 122 -8.59 -15.68 -3.90
C GLN A 122 -7.06 -15.75 -4.07
N TYR A 123 -6.41 -14.63 -4.38
CA TYR A 123 -4.96 -14.58 -4.51
C TYR A 123 -4.25 -14.81 -3.18
N SER A 124 -4.68 -14.11 -2.12
CA SER A 124 -4.07 -14.25 -0.79
C SER A 124 -4.23 -15.67 -0.25
N TYR A 125 -5.40 -16.29 -0.48
CA TYR A 125 -5.69 -17.66 -0.07
C TYR A 125 -4.90 -18.68 -0.89
N TYR A 126 -4.80 -18.52 -2.21
CA TYR A 126 -3.95 -19.37 -3.07
C TYR A 126 -2.52 -19.51 -2.52
N LEU A 127 -1.89 -18.41 -2.11
CA LEU A 127 -0.54 -18.42 -1.55
C LEU A 127 -0.42 -19.21 -0.24
N THR A 128 -1.52 -19.45 0.47
CA THR A 128 -1.54 -20.27 1.69
C THR A 128 -1.70 -21.76 1.42
N GLN A 129 -2.23 -22.12 0.24
CA GLN A 129 -2.53 -23.50 -0.14
C GLN A 129 -1.42 -24.11 -1.00
N PHE A 130 -0.82 -23.31 -1.89
CA PHE A 130 0.15 -23.80 -2.87
C PHE A 130 1.43 -22.98 -2.85
N PRO A 131 2.61 -23.63 -3.06
CA PRO A 131 3.78 -22.90 -3.50
C PRO A 131 3.55 -22.35 -4.92
N LEU A 132 4.44 -21.50 -5.42
CA LEU A 132 4.33 -20.85 -6.72
C LEU A 132 3.85 -21.80 -7.84
N LEU A 133 2.68 -21.48 -8.38
CA LEU A 133 2.14 -21.97 -9.64
C LEU A 133 2.43 -20.95 -10.74
N ILE A 134 2.89 -21.42 -11.89
CA ILE A 134 3.28 -20.57 -13.02
C ILE A 134 2.09 -20.43 -13.98
N GLY A 135 1.85 -19.22 -14.51
CA GLY A 135 0.76 -18.93 -15.44
C GLY A 135 -0.58 -18.62 -14.78
N VAL A 136 -0.60 -18.34 -13.47
CA VAL A 136 -1.85 -18.07 -12.72
C VAL A 136 -2.63 -16.84 -13.22
N GLY A 137 -2.00 -15.94 -13.98
CA GLY A 137 -2.68 -14.79 -14.56
C GLY A 137 -3.81 -15.17 -15.51
N GLN A 138 -3.81 -16.38 -16.07
CA GLN A 138 -4.82 -16.86 -17.01
C GLN A 138 -6.19 -17.08 -16.36
N PHE A 139 -6.23 -17.30 -15.05
CA PHE A 139 -7.47 -17.63 -14.32
C PHE A 139 -8.25 -16.38 -13.91
N ASN A 140 -7.59 -15.23 -13.81
CA ASN A 140 -8.21 -13.99 -13.41
C ASN A 140 -7.32 -12.79 -13.78
N HIS A 141 -7.89 -11.73 -14.36
CA HIS A 141 -7.13 -10.53 -14.72
C HIS A 141 -6.41 -9.88 -13.52
N GLY A 142 -6.99 -9.96 -12.33
CA GLY A 142 -6.34 -9.50 -11.09
C GLY A 142 -5.09 -10.30 -10.70
N PHE A 143 -5.00 -11.57 -11.12
CA PHE A 143 -3.82 -12.41 -10.88
C PHE A 143 -2.67 -12.07 -11.84
N ALA A 144 -2.98 -11.44 -12.98
CA ALA A 144 -1.98 -10.92 -13.91
C ALA A 144 -1.30 -9.63 -13.39
N THR A 145 -1.90 -8.96 -12.41
CA THR A 145 -1.37 -7.71 -11.80
C THR A 145 -1.29 -7.82 -10.28
N PRO A 146 -0.55 -8.81 -9.75
CA PRO A 146 -0.52 -9.08 -8.32
C PRO A 146 0.05 -7.91 -7.52
N SER A 147 -0.49 -7.68 -6.33
CA SER A 147 0.04 -6.74 -5.35
C SER A 147 0.85 -7.47 -4.29
N SER A 148 1.95 -6.88 -3.83
CA SER A 148 2.70 -7.42 -2.69
C SER A 148 1.87 -7.45 -1.39
N ILE A 149 0.75 -6.72 -1.32
CA ILE A 149 -0.20 -6.81 -0.20
C ILE A 149 -0.77 -8.22 -0.07
N PHE A 150 -1.03 -8.94 -1.17
CA PHE A 150 -1.57 -10.30 -1.08
C PHE A 150 -0.54 -11.29 -0.54
N TYR A 151 0.70 -11.13 -0.96
CA TYR A 151 1.84 -11.86 -0.40
C TYR A 151 1.99 -11.59 1.09
N LEU A 152 1.89 -10.33 1.51
CA LEU A 152 1.92 -9.99 2.93
C LEU A 152 0.72 -10.55 3.70
N ASN A 153 -0.50 -10.49 3.13
CA ASN A 153 -1.71 -11.04 3.74
C ASN A 153 -1.59 -12.53 4.01
N SER A 154 -1.02 -13.27 3.07
CA SER A 154 -0.88 -14.73 3.18
C SER A 154 -0.01 -15.16 4.37
N LEU A 155 0.91 -14.30 4.85
CA LEU A 155 1.70 -14.56 6.06
C LEU A 155 0.90 -14.49 7.37
N PHE A 156 -0.32 -13.95 7.31
CA PHE A 156 -1.20 -13.81 8.47
C PHE A 156 -2.35 -14.84 8.46
N TYR A 157 -2.22 -15.90 7.65
CA TYR A 157 -3.02 -17.10 7.77
C TYR A 157 -2.53 -17.90 8.99
N LEU A 158 -3.22 -17.76 10.13
CA LEU A 158 -2.74 -18.21 11.44
C LEU A 158 -3.76 -19.12 12.15
N PRO A 159 -3.31 -19.98 13.08
CA PRO A 159 -4.21 -20.89 13.81
C PRO A 159 -5.36 -20.15 14.49
N HIS A 160 -6.56 -20.76 14.50
CA HIS A 160 -7.80 -20.23 15.08
C HIS A 160 -8.42 -19.01 14.37
N VAL A 161 -7.63 -18.18 13.67
CA VAL A 161 -8.13 -17.01 12.93
C VAL A 161 -8.19 -17.23 11.43
N ASP A 162 -7.47 -18.22 10.91
CA ASP A 162 -7.38 -18.55 9.48
C ASP A 162 -7.16 -17.27 8.64
N TYR A 163 -8.02 -17.00 7.67
CA TYR A 163 -7.96 -15.84 6.79
C TYR A 163 -8.53 -14.54 7.40
N ALA A 164 -9.05 -14.55 8.64
CA ALA A 164 -9.68 -13.36 9.24
C ALA A 164 -8.73 -12.15 9.34
N LEU A 165 -7.41 -12.38 9.29
CA LEU A 165 -6.40 -11.33 9.32
C LEU A 165 -5.97 -10.80 7.96
N PHE A 166 -6.59 -11.19 6.83
CA PHE A 166 -6.17 -10.74 5.50
C PHE A 166 -6.26 -9.21 5.26
N HIS A 167 -6.87 -8.44 6.17
CA HIS A 167 -6.84 -6.98 6.11
C HIS A 167 -5.72 -6.33 6.95
N ILE A 168 -4.93 -7.11 7.69
CA ILE A 168 -3.95 -6.59 8.66
C ILE A 168 -2.82 -5.85 7.94
N SER A 169 -2.45 -6.25 6.73
CA SER A 169 -1.42 -5.59 5.92
C SER A 169 -1.70 -4.11 5.68
N ALA A 170 -2.92 -3.78 5.22
CA ALA A 170 -3.34 -2.41 4.99
C ALA A 170 -3.35 -1.60 6.30
N LEU A 171 -3.77 -2.24 7.39
CA LEU A 171 -3.80 -1.65 8.73
C LEU A 171 -2.39 -1.38 9.27
N LEU A 172 -1.42 -2.28 9.07
CA LEU A 172 -0.03 -2.07 9.48
C LEU A 172 0.56 -0.86 8.76
N VAL A 173 0.32 -0.72 7.44
CA VAL A 173 0.76 0.47 6.68
C VAL A 173 0.12 1.74 7.22
N PHE A 174 -1.19 1.72 7.48
CA PHE A 174 -1.92 2.85 8.07
C PHE A 174 -1.31 3.24 9.42
N GLY A 175 -1.21 2.28 10.34
CA GLY A 175 -0.80 2.49 11.72
C GLY A 175 0.63 2.98 11.85
N PHE A 176 1.58 2.34 11.16
CA PHE A 176 2.96 2.78 11.18
C PHE A 176 3.17 4.14 10.50
N SER A 177 2.45 4.44 9.42
CA SER A 177 2.50 5.76 8.78
C SER A 177 1.91 6.86 9.68
N SER A 178 0.79 6.57 10.34
CA SER A 178 0.18 7.49 11.31
C SER A 178 1.11 7.74 12.50
N LEU A 179 1.79 6.69 12.99
CA LEU A 179 2.81 6.80 14.04
C LEU A 179 3.98 7.69 13.62
N ILE A 180 4.48 7.57 12.38
CA ILE A 180 5.49 8.49 11.84
C ILE A 180 4.99 9.93 11.92
N ILE A 181 3.80 10.21 11.38
CA ILE A 181 3.26 11.58 11.32
C ILE A 181 3.10 12.16 12.73
N ILE A 182 2.51 11.41 13.65
CA ILE A 182 2.24 11.84 15.03
C ILE A 182 3.53 12.09 15.80
N GLU A 183 4.53 11.21 15.71
CA GLU A 183 5.83 11.44 16.35
C GLU A 183 6.51 12.72 15.82
N LYS A 184 6.43 12.98 14.51
CA LYS A 184 7.00 14.20 13.93
C LYS A 184 6.23 15.44 14.35
N LEU A 185 4.89 15.40 14.37
CA LEU A 185 4.05 16.48 14.86
C LEU A 185 4.37 16.82 16.31
N PHE A 186 4.44 15.82 17.20
CA PHE A 186 4.80 16.04 18.60
C PHE A 186 6.21 16.62 18.76
N LYS A 187 7.16 16.23 17.92
CA LYS A 187 8.50 16.83 17.92
C LYS A 187 8.47 18.33 17.56
N PHE A 188 7.62 18.75 16.61
CA PHE A 188 7.46 20.16 16.26
C PHE A 188 6.73 20.95 17.35
N ILE A 189 5.68 20.35 17.93
CA ILE A 189 4.93 20.89 19.07
C ILE A 189 5.90 21.15 20.24
N ASN A 190 6.68 20.16 20.67
CA ASN A 190 7.58 20.31 21.82
C ASN A 190 8.66 21.38 21.63
N LYS A 191 8.99 21.73 20.37
CA LYS A 191 9.93 22.80 20.04
C LYS A 191 9.30 24.20 19.95
N ASN A 192 7.98 24.34 20.10
CA ASN A 192 7.23 25.60 19.95
C ASN A 192 7.41 26.31 18.59
N GLU A 193 7.85 25.59 17.57
CA GLU A 193 8.16 26.14 16.24
C GLU A 193 7.39 25.40 15.13
N PRO A 194 6.05 25.51 15.08
CA PRO A 194 5.30 25.02 13.94
C PRO A 194 5.77 25.77 12.68
N ASN A 195 6.03 25.00 11.63
CA ASN A 195 6.45 25.45 10.32
C ASN A 195 5.55 24.79 9.25
N PHE A 196 5.78 25.12 7.97
CA PHE A 196 4.96 24.54 6.90
C PHE A 196 4.98 22.99 6.88
N ILE A 197 6.07 22.34 7.29
CA ILE A 197 6.13 20.88 7.39
C ILE A 197 5.14 20.35 8.42
N SER A 198 5.04 21.01 9.58
CA SER A 198 4.09 20.60 10.61
C SER A 198 2.64 20.73 10.13
N PHE A 199 2.32 21.74 9.32
CA PHE A 199 0.99 21.87 8.72
C PHE A 199 0.73 20.84 7.62
N PHE A 200 1.73 20.55 6.77
CA PHE A 200 1.63 19.50 5.76
C PHE A 200 1.34 18.14 6.41
N LEU A 201 2.06 17.82 7.49
CA LEU A 201 1.83 16.60 8.28
C LEU A 201 0.45 16.58 8.94
N LEU A 202 -0.04 17.73 9.43
CA LEU A 202 -1.35 17.85 10.04
C LEU A 202 -2.47 17.58 9.02
N PHE A 203 -2.39 18.19 7.82
CA PHE A 203 -3.34 17.93 6.74
C PHE A 203 -3.25 16.49 6.24
N SER A 204 -2.04 15.94 6.13
CA SER A 204 -1.84 14.53 5.76
C SER A 204 -2.47 13.59 6.79
N LEU A 205 -2.32 13.85 8.09
CA LEU A 205 -2.97 13.06 9.14
C LEU A 205 -4.49 13.15 9.05
N ALA A 206 -5.03 14.36 8.91
CA ALA A 206 -6.47 14.59 8.74
C ALA A 206 -7.00 13.80 7.54
N PHE A 207 -6.30 13.85 6.41
CA PHE A 207 -6.64 13.12 5.21
C PHE A 207 -6.69 11.61 5.44
N ILE A 208 -5.62 11.03 5.98
CA ILE A 208 -5.51 9.58 6.20
C ILE A 208 -6.61 9.11 7.15
N VAL A 209 -6.81 9.82 8.26
CA VAL A 209 -7.75 9.45 9.32
C VAL A 209 -9.20 9.71 8.93
N ILE A 210 -9.51 10.74 8.15
CA ILE A 210 -10.89 11.08 7.78
C ILE A 210 -11.30 10.41 6.47
N ILE A 211 -10.49 10.48 5.40
CA ILE A 211 -10.86 9.96 4.08
C ILE A 211 -10.65 8.45 4.01
N PHE A 212 -9.54 7.92 4.55
CA PHE A 212 -9.22 6.49 4.47
C PHE A 212 -9.61 5.70 5.73
N TYR A 213 -10.59 6.21 6.50
CA TYR A 213 -11.00 5.65 7.79
C TYR A 213 -11.42 4.17 7.75
N ARG A 214 -11.96 3.69 6.63
CA ARG A 214 -12.48 2.32 6.46
C ARG A 214 -11.44 1.41 5.80
N ILE A 215 -10.86 0.49 6.58
CA ILE A 215 -9.83 -0.46 6.10
C ILE A 215 -10.36 -1.39 5.00
N ALA A 216 -11.63 -1.78 5.07
CA ALA A 216 -12.28 -2.61 4.04
C ALA A 216 -12.19 -2.02 2.62
N GLU A 217 -12.04 -0.70 2.48
CA GLU A 217 -11.95 -0.03 1.18
C GLU A 217 -10.51 0.25 0.72
N HIS A 218 -9.49 -0.18 1.48
CA HIS A 218 -8.09 0.09 1.11
C HIS A 218 -7.69 -0.61 -0.18
N GLY A 219 -8.20 -1.83 -0.38
CA GLY A 219 -7.76 -2.70 -1.47
C GLY A 219 -6.24 -2.75 -1.52
N THR A 220 -5.69 -2.64 -2.73
CA THR A 220 -4.24 -2.57 -2.97
C THR A 220 -3.70 -1.14 -3.09
N ASP A 221 -4.59 -0.13 -3.15
CA ASP A 221 -4.23 1.18 -3.68
C ASP A 221 -4.04 2.24 -2.60
N ARG A 222 -4.94 2.29 -1.60
CA ARG A 222 -4.91 3.36 -0.58
C ARG A 222 -3.64 3.29 0.27
N SER A 223 -3.12 2.10 0.56
CA SER A 223 -1.89 1.92 1.34
C SER A 223 -0.67 2.58 0.70
N ALA A 224 -0.51 2.48 -0.63
CA ALA A 224 0.57 3.18 -1.35
C ALA A 224 0.40 4.70 -1.27
N GLN A 225 -0.84 5.20 -1.39
CA GLN A 225 -1.15 6.62 -1.30
C GLN A 225 -0.86 7.22 0.08
N ILE A 226 -1.09 6.45 1.16
CA ILE A 226 -0.64 6.83 2.52
C ILE A 226 0.89 6.98 2.57
N LEU A 227 1.62 6.02 2.00
CA LEU A 227 3.09 6.07 1.98
C LEU A 227 3.62 7.23 1.14
N ILE A 228 2.92 7.62 0.08
CA ILE A 228 3.30 8.77 -0.75
C ILE A 228 3.27 10.08 0.04
N PHE A 229 2.33 10.28 0.98
CA PHE A 229 2.39 11.44 1.89
C PHE A 229 3.68 11.45 2.72
N ILE A 230 4.11 10.28 3.21
CA ILE A 230 5.37 10.15 3.97
C ILE A 230 6.58 10.38 3.07
N LEU A 231 6.54 9.88 1.82
CA LEU A 231 7.59 10.09 0.81
C LEU A 231 7.77 11.59 0.53
N VAL A 232 6.67 12.31 0.25
CA VAL A 232 6.70 13.77 0.02
C VAL A 232 7.22 14.50 1.26
N TYR A 233 6.82 14.09 2.46
CA TYR A 233 7.37 14.64 3.70
C TYR A 233 8.90 14.45 3.80
N GLU A 234 9.42 13.24 3.59
CA GLU A 234 10.87 12.98 3.66
C GLU A 234 11.65 13.69 2.55
N LEU A 235 11.07 13.85 1.35
CA LEU A 235 11.63 14.69 0.27
C LEU A 235 11.72 16.16 0.70
N ILE A 236 10.64 16.73 1.23
CA ILE A 236 10.62 18.12 1.72
C ILE A 236 11.69 18.32 2.79
N VAL A 237 11.83 17.36 3.72
CA VAL A 237 12.84 17.39 4.78
C VAL A 237 14.26 17.32 4.19
N LEU A 238 14.50 16.38 3.28
CA LEU A 238 15.80 16.17 2.64
C LEU A 238 16.27 17.43 1.94
N ILE A 239 15.39 18.10 1.18
CA ILE A 239 15.77 19.28 0.39
C ILE A 239 15.95 20.53 1.27
N ASN A 240 15.03 20.78 2.21
CA ASN A 240 15.00 22.03 2.96
C ASN A 240 15.92 22.05 4.19
N PHE A 241 16.29 20.89 4.74
CA PHE A 241 17.04 20.81 5.99
C PHE A 241 18.37 20.07 5.78
N LYS A 242 19.44 20.58 6.39
CA LYS A 242 20.77 19.93 6.45
C LYS A 242 20.77 18.68 7.38
N LYS A 243 19.61 18.05 7.62
CA LYS A 243 19.53 16.81 8.38
C LYS A 243 20.34 15.71 7.70
N ASN A 244 20.68 14.68 8.47
CA ASN A 244 21.45 13.51 8.04
C ASN A 244 20.93 12.95 6.69
N PHE A 245 21.64 13.29 5.60
CA PHE A 245 21.21 13.00 4.24
C PHE A 245 21.04 11.50 4.01
N HIS A 246 21.96 10.68 4.53
CA HIS A 246 21.91 9.23 4.42
C HIS A 246 20.68 8.61 5.09
N GLU A 247 20.29 9.08 6.26
CA GLU A 247 19.09 8.58 6.94
C GLU A 247 17.83 8.92 6.14
N CYS A 248 17.72 10.14 5.61
CA CYS A 248 16.58 10.55 4.78
C CYS A 248 16.52 9.72 3.49
N LEU A 249 17.66 9.54 2.83
CA LEU A 249 17.77 8.73 1.61
C LEU A 249 17.37 7.27 1.86
N SER A 250 17.79 6.69 3.00
CA SER A 250 17.41 5.34 3.40
C SER A 250 15.90 5.18 3.54
N LYS A 251 15.23 6.15 4.19
CA LYS A 251 13.77 6.15 4.33
C LYS A 251 13.07 6.28 2.98
N ILE A 252 13.57 7.16 2.10
CA ILE A 252 13.01 7.33 0.76
C ILE A 252 13.10 6.03 -0.05
N PHE A 253 14.22 5.32 -0.01
CA PHE A 253 14.37 4.04 -0.73
C PHE A 253 13.42 2.95 -0.19
N ILE A 254 13.25 2.86 1.13
CA ILE A 254 12.28 1.94 1.74
C ILE A 254 10.85 2.30 1.34
N LEU A 255 10.50 3.58 1.36
CA LEU A 255 9.16 4.05 0.96
C LEU A 255 8.89 3.77 -0.52
N LEU A 256 9.85 4.06 -1.40
CA LEU A 256 9.73 3.75 -2.84
C LEU A 256 9.58 2.24 -3.07
N ALA A 257 10.34 1.41 -2.35
CA ALA A 257 10.24 -0.05 -2.47
C ALA A 257 8.84 -0.54 -2.12
N LEU A 258 8.27 -0.05 -1.01
CA LEU A 258 6.90 -0.38 -0.59
C LEU A 258 5.86 0.13 -1.60
N ILE A 259 5.94 1.41 -1.97
CA ILE A 259 4.99 2.07 -2.90
C ILE A 259 4.91 1.31 -4.23
N ILE A 260 6.05 0.98 -4.83
CA ILE A 260 6.13 0.26 -6.10
C ILE A 260 5.67 -1.20 -5.94
N SER A 261 5.97 -1.83 -4.81
CA SER A 261 5.55 -3.21 -4.55
C SER A 261 4.03 -3.39 -4.44
N PHE A 262 3.33 -2.37 -3.94
CA PHE A 262 1.87 -2.44 -3.82
C PHE A 262 1.19 -2.35 -5.18
N LYS A 263 1.75 -1.58 -6.12
CA LYS A 263 1.26 -1.55 -7.50
C LYS A 263 2.29 -1.03 -8.48
N ALA A 264 2.44 -1.74 -9.61
CA ALA A 264 3.51 -1.48 -10.58
C ALA A 264 3.48 -0.07 -11.19
N PHE A 265 2.30 0.53 -11.45
CA PHE A 265 2.22 1.87 -12.04
C PHE A 265 2.84 2.96 -11.15
N TYR A 266 2.99 2.71 -9.84
CA TYR A 266 3.70 3.66 -8.97
C TYR A 266 5.21 3.74 -9.25
N ILE A 267 5.76 2.97 -10.19
CA ILE A 267 7.13 3.15 -10.71
C ILE A 267 7.38 4.59 -11.19
N LEU A 268 6.32 5.28 -11.64
CA LEU A 268 6.35 6.69 -12.03
C LEU A 268 6.89 7.62 -10.93
N TYR A 269 6.76 7.24 -9.66
CA TYR A 269 7.27 8.02 -8.53
C TYR A 269 8.81 8.06 -8.46
N PHE A 270 9.52 7.28 -9.28
CA PHE A 270 10.95 7.47 -9.51
C PHE A 270 11.32 8.83 -10.10
N ILE A 271 10.36 9.59 -10.65
CA ILE A 271 10.59 11.00 -11.02
C ILE A 271 11.13 11.84 -9.84
N PHE A 272 10.82 11.46 -8.59
CA PHE A 272 11.36 12.12 -7.40
C PHE A 272 12.87 11.92 -7.18
N PHE A 273 13.53 11.07 -7.96
CA PHE A 273 15.00 11.07 -8.02
C PHE A 273 15.56 12.41 -8.52
N ILE A 274 14.85 13.13 -9.39
CA ILE A 274 15.26 14.45 -9.89
C ILE A 274 15.53 15.45 -8.74
N PRO A 275 14.56 15.75 -7.85
CA PRO A 275 14.80 16.65 -6.72
C PRO A 275 15.87 16.12 -5.74
N ILE A 276 16.02 14.80 -5.60
CA ILE A 276 17.09 14.20 -4.76
C ILE A 276 18.46 14.47 -5.37
N LEU A 277 18.63 14.27 -6.68
CA LEU A 277 19.88 14.51 -7.40
C LEU A 277 20.25 16.00 -7.36
N ILE A 278 19.30 16.91 -7.61
CA ILE A 278 19.52 18.35 -7.52
C ILE A 278 20.00 18.73 -6.11
N ALA A 279 19.29 18.29 -5.06
CA ALA A 279 19.62 18.63 -3.69
C ALA A 279 20.92 17.97 -3.21
N GLY A 280 21.19 16.73 -3.65
CA GLY A 280 22.39 15.98 -3.34
C GLY A 280 23.62 16.59 -4.01
N TYR A 281 23.53 16.94 -5.29
CA TYR A 281 24.64 17.53 -6.06
C TYR A 281 25.03 18.89 -5.48
N GLN A 282 24.05 19.72 -5.09
CA GLN A 282 24.32 20.99 -4.40
C GLN A 282 25.09 20.82 -3.07
N ARG A 283 25.01 19.66 -2.41
CA ARG A 283 25.65 19.41 -1.10
C ARG A 283 26.96 18.64 -1.20
N TYR A 284 27.02 17.64 -2.08
CA TYR A 284 28.08 16.63 -2.13
C TYR A 284 28.77 16.55 -3.50
N LYS A 285 28.32 17.31 -4.50
CA LYS A 285 28.84 17.25 -5.88
C LYS A 285 28.90 15.79 -6.38
N PHE A 286 30.02 15.36 -6.96
CA PHE A 286 30.22 13.99 -7.45
C PHE A 286 30.25 12.92 -6.35
N GLU A 287 30.56 13.26 -5.10
CA GLU A 287 30.55 12.29 -3.99
C GLU A 287 29.14 11.71 -3.74
N LEU A 288 28.08 12.41 -4.16
CA LEU A 288 26.70 11.94 -4.06
C LEU A 288 26.53 10.51 -4.62
N PHE A 289 27.19 10.21 -5.74
CA PHE A 289 27.10 8.92 -6.40
C PHE A 289 27.59 7.79 -5.46
N PHE A 290 28.79 7.94 -4.91
CA PHE A 290 29.37 6.98 -3.97
C PHE A 290 28.56 6.89 -2.67
N LEU A 291 28.05 8.01 -2.16
CA LEU A 291 27.19 8.04 -0.97
C LEU A 291 25.88 7.27 -1.18
N THR A 292 25.34 7.32 -2.40
CA THR A 292 24.11 6.62 -2.79
C THR A 292 24.37 5.12 -2.94
N LEU A 293 25.43 4.72 -3.65
CA LEU A 293 25.81 3.31 -3.81
C LEU A 293 26.21 2.64 -2.49
N ARG A 294 26.74 3.37 -1.52
CA ARG A 294 27.06 2.84 -0.19
C ARG A 294 25.81 2.61 0.67
N ASN A 295 24.67 3.18 0.30
CA ASN A 295 23.44 3.04 1.07
C ASN A 295 22.80 1.66 0.84
N LYS A 296 22.87 0.79 1.84
CA LYS A 296 22.29 -0.56 1.79
C LYS A 296 20.79 -0.59 1.43
N SER A 297 20.04 0.46 1.76
CA SER A 297 18.61 0.57 1.44
C SER A 297 18.35 0.65 -0.07
N LEU A 298 19.33 1.09 -0.86
CA LEU A 298 19.24 1.08 -2.32
C LEU A 298 19.18 -0.34 -2.87
N TYR A 299 20.03 -1.24 -2.36
CA TYR A 299 20.02 -2.64 -2.78
C TYR A 299 18.73 -3.34 -2.35
N ILE A 300 18.16 -2.99 -1.18
CA ILE A 300 16.84 -3.51 -0.78
C ILE A 300 15.76 -3.07 -1.77
N LEU A 301 15.76 -1.81 -2.22
CA LEU A 301 14.86 -1.32 -3.27
C LEU A 301 15.03 -2.10 -4.57
N ILE A 302 16.28 -2.29 -5.03
CA ILE A 302 16.59 -3.04 -6.26
C ILE A 302 16.13 -4.50 -6.15
N THR A 303 16.45 -5.18 -5.04
CA THR A 303 16.03 -6.57 -4.79
C THR A 303 14.51 -6.69 -4.77
N THR A 304 13.80 -5.77 -4.13
CA THR A 304 12.33 -5.76 -4.11
C THR A 304 11.78 -5.63 -5.53
N PHE A 305 12.32 -4.71 -6.32
CA PHE A 305 11.92 -4.48 -7.71
C PHE A 305 12.15 -5.72 -8.59
N LEU A 306 13.31 -6.36 -8.48
CA LEU A 306 13.63 -7.59 -9.21
C LEU A 306 12.66 -8.72 -8.89
N ILE A 307 12.34 -8.92 -7.60
CA ILE A 307 11.42 -9.96 -7.15
C ILE A 307 10.01 -9.74 -7.73
N ILE A 308 9.53 -8.50 -7.77
CA ILE A 308 8.21 -8.16 -8.35
C ILE A 308 8.19 -8.49 -9.84
N ILE A 309 9.22 -8.08 -10.59
CA ILE A 309 9.34 -8.36 -12.02
C ILE A 309 9.36 -9.88 -12.28
N ILE A 310 10.17 -10.62 -11.52
CA ILE A 310 10.25 -12.07 -11.66
C ILE A 310 8.89 -12.72 -11.40
N THR A 311 8.16 -12.24 -10.38
CA THR A 311 6.83 -12.77 -10.06
C THR A 311 5.81 -12.47 -11.16
N ASN A 312 5.81 -11.24 -11.70
CA ASN A 312 4.95 -10.90 -12.84
C ASN A 312 5.23 -11.78 -14.06
N PHE A 313 6.52 -12.05 -14.32
CA PHE A 313 6.94 -12.93 -15.40
C PHE A 313 6.41 -14.36 -15.21
N PHE A 314 6.47 -14.91 -13.99
CA PHE A 314 5.89 -16.23 -13.74
C PHE A 314 4.36 -16.23 -13.83
N ASN A 315 3.68 -15.15 -13.47
CA ASN A 315 2.22 -15.10 -13.55
C ASN A 315 1.70 -14.92 -14.98
N THR A 316 2.42 -14.20 -15.84
CA THR A 316 1.88 -13.71 -17.12
C THR A 316 2.79 -13.89 -18.35
N GLY A 317 4.08 -14.17 -18.13
CA GLY A 317 5.11 -14.12 -19.18
C GLY A 317 5.66 -12.72 -19.45
N CYS A 318 5.20 -11.69 -18.72
CA CYS A 318 5.64 -10.30 -18.87
C CYS A 318 6.41 -9.80 -17.65
N LEU A 319 7.46 -9.00 -17.86
CA LEU A 319 8.15 -8.32 -16.76
C LEU A 319 7.25 -7.24 -16.15
N ILE A 320 6.52 -6.50 -16.98
CA ILE A 320 5.54 -5.48 -16.57
C ILE A 320 4.27 -5.67 -17.40
N PHE A 321 3.27 -6.37 -16.84
CA PHE A 321 1.97 -6.53 -17.50
C PHE A 321 1.09 -5.27 -17.35
N PRO A 322 0.35 -4.81 -18.38
CA PRO A 322 0.24 -5.33 -19.75
C PRO A 322 1.09 -4.55 -20.79
N VAL A 323 2.37 -4.27 -20.51
CA VAL A 323 3.26 -3.59 -21.47
C VAL A 323 3.86 -4.61 -22.42
N ASN A 324 3.35 -4.66 -23.66
CA ASN A 324 3.69 -5.71 -24.64
C ASN A 324 5.20 -5.85 -24.92
N LEU A 325 5.93 -4.73 -24.97
CA LEU A 325 7.39 -4.72 -25.17
C LEU A 325 8.19 -5.48 -24.10
N THR A 326 7.57 -5.75 -22.95
CA THR A 326 8.22 -6.44 -21.82
C THR A 326 7.78 -7.90 -21.68
N CYS A 327 7.09 -8.44 -22.68
CA CYS A 327 6.49 -9.77 -22.67
C CYS A 327 7.26 -10.77 -23.55
N PHE A 328 7.36 -12.02 -23.07
CA PHE A 328 8.08 -13.09 -23.76
C PHE A 328 7.11 -14.16 -24.27
N GLU A 329 6.63 -13.99 -25.50
CA GLU A 329 5.66 -14.92 -26.10
C GLU A 329 6.21 -16.33 -26.35
N SER A 330 7.52 -16.54 -26.35
CA SER A 330 8.10 -17.89 -26.47
C SER A 330 7.75 -18.79 -25.29
N MET A 331 7.33 -18.23 -24.15
CA MET A 331 7.02 -19.02 -22.96
C MET A 331 5.65 -19.72 -23.08
N PRO A 332 5.54 -20.99 -22.65
CA PRO A 332 4.30 -21.76 -22.79
C PRO A 332 3.08 -21.18 -22.04
N TRP A 333 3.31 -20.47 -20.94
CA TRP A 333 2.25 -19.85 -20.12
C TRP A 333 2.01 -18.37 -20.45
N ALA A 334 2.82 -17.78 -21.35
CA ALA A 334 2.73 -16.35 -21.65
C ALA A 334 1.48 -16.01 -22.46
N PHE A 335 0.89 -14.85 -22.18
CA PHE A 335 -0.18 -14.27 -23.00
C PHE A 335 0.30 -13.93 -24.42
N SER A 336 -0.64 -13.85 -25.36
CA SER A 336 -0.38 -13.34 -26.72
C SER A 336 -0.40 -11.81 -26.75
N SER A 337 0.33 -11.20 -27.69
CA SER A 337 0.40 -9.73 -27.88
C SER A 337 -0.99 -9.12 -28.02
N ASN A 338 -1.89 -9.76 -28.76
CA ASN A 338 -3.27 -9.29 -28.93
C ASN A 338 -4.01 -9.22 -27.59
N HIS A 339 -3.83 -10.23 -26.72
CA HIS A 339 -4.43 -10.19 -25.39
C HIS A 339 -3.81 -9.10 -24.51
N ILE A 340 -2.49 -8.93 -24.58
CA ILE A 340 -1.77 -7.93 -23.79
C ILE A 340 -2.20 -6.52 -24.18
N ASN A 341 -2.24 -6.20 -25.48
CA ASN A 341 -2.69 -4.91 -25.98
C ASN A 341 -4.15 -4.65 -25.59
N HIS A 342 -5.04 -5.63 -25.79
CA HIS A 342 -6.44 -5.52 -25.35
C HIS A 342 -6.55 -5.21 -23.86
N MET A 343 -5.73 -5.85 -23.02
CA MET A 343 -5.75 -5.60 -21.57
C MET A 343 -5.22 -4.22 -21.19
N ASN A 344 -4.24 -3.70 -21.94
CA ASN A 344 -3.77 -2.32 -21.78
C ASN A 344 -4.91 -1.32 -22.07
N ASP A 345 -5.55 -1.46 -23.22
CA ASP A 345 -6.68 -0.61 -23.62
C ASP A 345 -7.85 -0.74 -22.64
N TRP A 346 -8.11 -1.95 -22.14
CA TRP A 346 -9.14 -2.20 -21.14
C TRP A 346 -8.88 -1.44 -19.84
N TYR A 347 -7.67 -1.47 -19.29
CA TYR A 347 -7.37 -0.73 -18.06
C TYR A 347 -7.47 0.77 -18.24
N GLU A 348 -6.99 1.28 -19.38
CA GLU A 348 -7.11 2.69 -19.73
C GLU A 348 -8.58 3.11 -19.88
N GLN A 349 -9.37 2.35 -20.64
CA GLN A 349 -10.82 2.55 -20.83
C GLN A 349 -11.57 2.62 -19.48
N TRP A 350 -11.30 1.67 -18.57
CA TRP A 350 -11.92 1.65 -17.24
C TRP A 350 -11.56 2.88 -16.41
N SER A 351 -10.30 3.30 -16.46
CA SER A 351 -9.85 4.48 -15.73
C SER A 351 -10.47 5.78 -16.25
N LYS A 352 -10.79 5.82 -17.54
CA LYS A 352 -11.42 6.94 -18.27
C LYS A 352 -12.95 6.87 -18.27
N ALA A 353 -13.58 6.04 -17.43
CA ALA A 353 -15.03 5.86 -17.34
C ALA A 353 -15.71 5.40 -18.65
N GLY A 354 -14.97 4.80 -19.58
CA GLY A 354 -15.51 4.22 -20.81
C GLY A 354 -16.09 2.81 -20.62
N ALA A 355 -15.98 2.25 -19.42
CA ALA A 355 -16.53 0.94 -19.07
C ALA A 355 -16.87 0.89 -17.57
N GLY A 356 -17.83 0.03 -17.25
CA GLY A 356 -18.23 -0.32 -15.89
C GLY A 356 -18.79 -1.74 -15.85
N PRO A 357 -19.30 -2.20 -14.69
CA PRO A 357 -19.79 -3.57 -14.55
C PRO A 357 -20.89 -3.94 -15.55
N ASN A 358 -21.74 -2.98 -15.92
CA ASN A 358 -22.93 -3.20 -16.75
C ASN A 358 -22.94 -2.35 -18.03
N PHE A 359 -21.82 -1.73 -18.40
CA PHE A 359 -21.75 -0.80 -19.52
C PHE A 359 -20.35 -0.78 -20.14
N ARG A 360 -20.29 -0.56 -21.45
CA ARG A 360 -19.07 -0.31 -22.21
C ARG A 360 -19.39 0.62 -23.37
N VAL A 361 -18.52 1.58 -23.67
CA VAL A 361 -18.63 2.39 -24.89
C VAL A 361 -18.51 1.52 -26.15
N GLU A 362 -19.19 1.93 -27.21
CA GLU A 362 -19.29 1.17 -28.47
C GLU A 362 -17.95 1.02 -29.21
N ASN A 363 -17.14 2.09 -29.27
CA ASN A 363 -15.84 2.09 -29.92
C ASN A 363 -14.72 2.45 -28.92
N PRO A 364 -14.21 1.46 -28.15
CA PRO A 364 -13.17 1.67 -27.14
C PRO A 364 -11.88 2.27 -27.70
N GLU A 365 -11.45 1.82 -28.88
CA GLU A 365 -10.21 2.28 -29.51
C GLU A 365 -10.28 3.78 -29.79
N ASN A 366 -11.37 4.24 -30.42
CA ASN A 366 -11.56 5.67 -30.65
C ASN A 366 -11.78 6.47 -29.35
N TYR A 367 -12.37 5.85 -28.33
CA TYR A 367 -12.66 6.50 -27.05
C TYR A 367 -11.39 6.86 -26.27
N ILE A 368 -10.39 5.96 -26.24
CA ILE A 368 -9.15 6.19 -25.50
C ILE A 368 -8.18 7.15 -26.23
N LEU A 369 -8.37 7.37 -27.54
CA LEU A 369 -7.55 8.29 -28.33
C LEU A 369 -7.71 9.76 -27.89
N GLY A 370 -6.56 10.39 -27.61
CA GLY A 370 -6.49 11.82 -27.25
C GLY A 370 -7.38 12.17 -26.06
N PHE A 371 -8.26 13.17 -26.25
CA PHE A 371 -9.18 13.67 -25.23
C PHE A 371 -10.65 13.32 -25.50
N ASN A 372 -10.94 12.36 -26.38
CA ASN A 372 -12.31 11.95 -26.73
C ASN A 372 -13.12 11.48 -25.51
N TRP A 373 -12.44 10.91 -24.51
CA TRP A 373 -13.02 10.45 -23.26
C TRP A 373 -13.42 11.55 -22.27
N VAL A 374 -12.90 12.78 -22.40
CA VAL A 374 -13.00 13.81 -21.34
C VAL A 374 -14.45 14.20 -21.05
N SER A 375 -15.27 14.38 -22.09
CA SER A 375 -16.69 14.75 -21.91
C SER A 375 -17.41 13.69 -21.08
N ASN A 376 -17.35 12.43 -21.52
CA ASN A 376 -18.01 11.32 -20.83
C ASN A 376 -17.46 11.12 -19.42
N TRP A 377 -16.15 11.23 -19.21
CA TRP A 377 -15.56 11.13 -17.87
C TRP A 377 -16.01 12.27 -16.95
N PHE A 378 -16.20 13.48 -17.49
CA PHE A 378 -16.67 14.62 -16.71
C PHE A 378 -18.10 14.38 -16.21
N ASP A 379 -18.97 13.90 -17.10
CA ASP A 379 -20.38 13.64 -16.79
C ASP A 379 -20.53 12.42 -15.86
N GLU A 380 -19.87 11.30 -16.17
CA GLU A 380 -20.05 10.03 -15.47
C GLU A 380 -19.23 9.90 -14.19
N TYR A 381 -18.04 10.51 -14.12
CA TYR A 381 -17.09 10.28 -13.03
C TYR A 381 -16.74 11.54 -12.24
N PHE A 382 -16.50 12.68 -12.90
CA PHE A 382 -16.05 13.88 -12.20
C PHE A 382 -17.09 14.38 -11.22
N PHE A 383 -18.31 14.65 -11.66
CA PHE A 383 -19.35 15.18 -10.76
C PHE A 383 -19.81 14.17 -9.72
N ASN A 384 -19.80 12.87 -10.05
CA ASN A 384 -20.27 11.82 -9.14
C ASN A 384 -19.26 11.42 -8.06
N LYS A 385 -17.94 11.54 -8.33
CA LYS A 385 -16.90 11.05 -7.41
C LYS A 385 -15.80 12.06 -7.13
N VAL A 386 -15.31 12.77 -8.14
CA VAL A 386 -14.16 13.67 -7.99
C VAL A 386 -14.56 14.98 -7.30
N SER A 387 -15.72 15.54 -7.64
CA SER A 387 -16.20 16.80 -7.08
C SER A 387 -16.40 16.72 -5.56
N ASP A 388 -17.10 15.68 -5.07
CA ASP A 388 -17.31 15.38 -3.66
C ASP A 388 -15.99 15.21 -2.91
N PHE A 389 -15.04 14.51 -3.55
CA PHE A 389 -13.71 14.33 -2.99
C PHE A 389 -12.95 15.66 -2.88
N ILE A 390 -12.97 16.50 -3.92
CA ILE A 390 -12.33 17.82 -3.92
C ILE A 390 -12.92 18.70 -2.80
N LEU A 391 -14.24 18.73 -2.66
CA LEU A 391 -14.92 19.44 -1.55
C LEU A 391 -14.43 18.93 -0.19
N GLY A 392 -14.34 17.60 -0.02
CA GLY A 392 -13.81 16.97 1.18
C GLY A 392 -12.38 17.41 1.51
N ILE A 393 -11.46 17.44 0.54
CA ILE A 393 -10.08 17.91 0.75
C ILE A 393 -10.06 19.40 1.09
N ILE A 394 -10.85 20.22 0.38
CA ILE A 394 -10.93 21.66 0.66
C ILE A 394 -11.34 21.88 2.12
N LEU A 395 -12.35 21.16 2.62
CA LEU A 395 -12.76 21.24 4.02
C LEU A 395 -11.66 20.77 4.99
N ILE A 396 -10.93 19.70 4.66
CA ILE A 396 -9.76 19.22 5.43
C ILE A 396 -8.67 20.28 5.53
N VAL A 397 -8.53 21.17 4.55
CA VAL A 397 -7.59 22.28 4.62
C VAL A 397 -8.21 23.47 5.37
N LEU A 398 -9.43 23.87 5.02
CA LEU A 398 -10.07 25.08 5.52
C LEU A 398 -10.33 25.02 7.03
N ILE A 399 -10.88 23.93 7.56
CA ILE A 399 -11.27 23.84 8.97
C ILE A 399 -10.05 23.95 9.91
N PRO A 400 -8.98 23.13 9.74
CA PRO A 400 -7.79 23.26 10.57
C PRO A 400 -7.07 24.61 10.34
N SER A 401 -7.06 25.11 9.10
CA SER A 401 -6.45 26.41 8.79
C SER A 401 -7.17 27.54 9.51
N ALA A 402 -8.50 27.60 9.46
CA ALA A 402 -9.31 28.61 10.13
C ALA A 402 -9.09 28.58 11.65
N PHE A 403 -9.03 27.38 12.24
CA PHE A 403 -8.76 27.23 13.67
C PHE A 403 -7.36 27.72 14.08
N ILE A 404 -6.36 27.55 13.21
CA ILE A 404 -4.96 27.94 13.45
C ILE A 404 -4.70 29.42 13.11
N PHE A 405 -5.47 29.98 12.17
CA PHE A 405 -5.22 31.27 11.54
C PHE A 405 -5.03 32.43 12.52
N SER A 406 -4.20 33.38 12.10
CA SER A 406 -3.91 34.61 12.82
C SER A 406 -3.82 35.78 11.87
N LYS A 407 -4.50 36.88 12.24
CA LYS A 407 -4.46 38.16 11.53
C LYS A 407 -3.04 38.75 11.43
N LYS A 408 -2.14 38.42 12.37
CA LYS A 408 -0.74 38.87 12.34
C LYS A 408 0.10 37.96 11.43
N LYS A 409 0.70 38.55 10.39
CA LYS A 409 1.63 37.88 9.46
C LYS A 409 3.01 37.69 10.11
N LYS A 410 3.54 36.48 10.06
CA LYS A 410 4.89 36.12 10.51
C LYS A 410 5.92 36.46 9.43
N ILE A 411 7.02 37.08 9.82
CA ILE A 411 8.18 37.28 8.94
C ILE A 411 8.93 35.95 8.81
N ILE A 412 9.11 35.46 7.59
CA ILE A 412 9.83 34.23 7.28
C ILE A 412 11.09 34.59 6.49
N PHE A 413 12.25 34.30 7.06
CA PHE A 413 13.55 34.67 6.48
C PHE A 413 14.14 33.59 5.56
N SER A 414 13.69 32.34 5.64
CA SER A 414 14.29 31.23 4.88
C SER A 414 13.59 30.97 3.53
N LYS A 415 14.35 30.99 2.42
CA LYS A 415 13.86 30.51 1.12
C LYS A 415 13.59 29.00 1.19
N ARG A 416 12.36 28.59 0.87
CA ARG A 416 11.95 27.18 0.83
C ARG A 416 12.24 26.61 -0.56
N LYS A 417 13.00 25.51 -0.62
CA LYS A 417 13.34 24.80 -1.86
C LYS A 417 12.31 23.67 -2.08
N ILE A 418 11.11 24.03 -2.57
CA ILE A 418 10.01 23.07 -2.80
C ILE A 418 9.62 22.96 -4.28
N LEU A 419 10.05 23.94 -5.10
CA LEU A 419 9.66 24.04 -6.51
C LEU A 419 9.90 22.74 -7.29
N SER A 420 11.06 22.10 -7.12
CA SER A 420 11.38 20.85 -7.82
C SER A 420 10.45 19.69 -7.44
N ILE A 421 10.05 19.57 -6.17
CA ILE A 421 9.06 18.57 -5.74
C ILE A 421 7.70 18.89 -6.36
N TYR A 422 7.29 20.16 -6.32
CA TYR A 422 5.99 20.59 -6.81
C TYR A 422 5.85 20.40 -8.33
N VAL A 423 6.91 20.67 -9.10
CA VAL A 423 6.96 20.40 -10.54
C VAL A 423 6.83 18.91 -10.83
N CYS A 424 7.52 18.04 -10.07
CA CYS A 424 7.35 16.58 -10.22
C CYS A 424 5.90 16.15 -9.94
N LEU A 425 5.26 16.72 -8.90
CA LEU A 425 3.86 16.44 -8.59
C LEU A 425 2.92 16.90 -9.71
N LEU A 426 3.17 18.04 -10.35
CA LEU A 426 2.41 18.50 -11.51
C LEU A 426 2.59 17.57 -12.71
N ILE A 427 3.81 17.13 -13.01
CA ILE A 427 4.06 16.15 -14.08
C ILE A 427 3.29 14.86 -13.81
N LEU A 428 3.35 14.33 -12.59
CA LEU A 428 2.58 13.14 -12.19
C LEU A 428 1.07 13.37 -12.27
N PHE A 429 0.58 14.58 -11.98
CA PHE A 429 -0.84 14.91 -12.08
C PHE A 429 -1.32 14.94 -13.53
N PHE A 430 -0.55 15.53 -14.44
CA PHE A 430 -0.91 15.54 -15.87
C PHE A 430 -0.80 14.15 -16.50
N GLU A 431 0.22 13.38 -16.13
CA GLU A 431 0.34 11.98 -16.53
C GLU A 431 -0.87 11.16 -16.04
N TRP A 432 -1.20 11.27 -14.76
CA TRP A 432 -2.36 10.60 -14.17
C TRP A 432 -3.66 11.00 -14.85
N PHE A 433 -3.88 12.29 -15.12
CA PHE A 433 -5.10 12.76 -15.77
C PHE A 433 -5.20 12.26 -17.21
N TYR A 434 -4.09 12.20 -17.94
CA TYR A 434 -4.09 11.78 -19.33
C TYR A 434 -4.31 10.27 -19.49
N ASN A 435 -3.64 9.45 -18.67
CA ASN A 435 -3.64 7.99 -18.83
C ASN A 435 -4.65 7.29 -17.91
N HIS A 436 -4.76 7.72 -16.65
CA HIS A 436 -5.42 6.95 -15.60
C HIS A 436 -6.30 7.80 -14.65
N PRO A 437 -7.26 8.61 -15.14
CA PRO A 437 -7.99 9.64 -14.37
C PRO A 437 -9.03 9.09 -13.36
N SER A 438 -8.74 7.99 -12.68
CA SER A 438 -9.50 7.49 -11.53
C SER A 438 -8.75 7.78 -10.24
N LEU A 439 -9.45 8.28 -9.22
CA LEU A 439 -8.88 8.63 -7.91
C LEU A 439 -8.15 7.45 -7.25
N ARG A 440 -8.64 6.22 -7.50
CA ARG A 440 -8.05 4.98 -6.99
C ARG A 440 -6.63 4.77 -7.52
N TYR A 441 -6.31 5.20 -8.75
CA TYR A 441 -5.00 5.08 -9.36
C TYR A 441 -4.05 6.22 -9.01
N GLY A 442 -4.02 6.62 -7.72
CA GLY A 442 -3.11 7.66 -7.21
C GLY A 442 -3.67 9.09 -7.20
N GLY A 443 -4.84 9.33 -7.78
CA GLY A 443 -5.46 10.66 -7.81
C GLY A 443 -5.69 11.25 -6.41
N PHE A 444 -6.11 10.44 -5.43
CA PHE A 444 -6.40 10.99 -4.09
C PHE A 444 -5.19 11.70 -3.46
N VAL A 445 -4.01 11.09 -3.51
CA VAL A 445 -2.79 11.70 -2.96
C VAL A 445 -2.23 12.83 -3.82
N LEU A 446 -2.41 12.79 -5.15
CA LEU A 446 -2.00 13.89 -6.03
C LEU A 446 -2.78 15.17 -5.73
N PHE A 447 -4.12 15.10 -5.68
CA PHE A 447 -4.95 16.24 -5.25
C PHE A 447 -4.58 16.71 -3.84
N GLY A 448 -4.43 15.78 -2.89
CA GLY A 448 -4.06 16.10 -1.52
C GLY A 448 -2.73 16.84 -1.43
N THR A 449 -1.67 16.32 -2.06
CA THR A 449 -0.32 16.92 -1.99
C THR A 449 -0.23 18.26 -2.74
N LEU A 450 -0.86 18.38 -3.91
CA LEU A 450 -0.94 19.62 -4.67
C LEU A 450 -1.65 20.74 -3.90
N LEU A 451 -2.66 20.41 -3.09
CA LEU A 451 -3.34 21.39 -2.24
C LEU A 451 -2.61 21.65 -0.91
N PHE A 452 -2.13 20.59 -0.25
CA PHE A 452 -1.57 20.68 1.10
C PHE A 452 -0.25 21.45 1.15
N ILE A 453 0.61 21.32 0.14
CA ILE A 453 1.89 22.04 0.08
C ILE A 453 1.68 23.56 0.06
N PRO A 454 0.95 24.15 -0.90
CA PRO A 454 0.70 25.60 -0.92
C PRO A 454 -0.09 26.07 0.30
N ALA A 455 -1.13 25.33 0.73
CA ALA A 455 -1.89 25.66 1.93
C ALA A 455 -1.00 25.74 3.18
N SER A 456 -0.06 24.80 3.33
CA SER A 456 0.89 24.77 4.44
C SER A 456 1.86 25.96 4.44
N LEU A 457 2.30 26.39 3.26
CA LEU A 457 3.16 27.57 3.10
C LEU A 457 2.41 28.87 3.41
N ILE A 458 1.13 28.96 3.02
CA ILE A 458 0.26 30.09 3.36
C ILE A 458 0.03 30.11 4.87
N LEU A 459 -0.37 28.98 5.46
CA LEU A 459 -0.67 28.90 6.89
C LEU A 459 0.56 29.21 7.76
N GLU A 460 1.77 28.83 7.34
CA GLU A 460 3.01 29.25 8.00
C GLU A 460 3.14 30.76 8.13
N LYS A 461 2.80 31.52 7.09
CA LYS A 461 2.84 32.99 7.09
C LYS A 461 1.79 33.61 8.01
N PHE A 462 0.64 32.97 8.19
CA PHE A 462 -0.50 33.49 8.95
C PHE A 462 -0.73 32.76 10.27
N SER A 463 0.33 32.20 10.86
CA SER A 463 0.26 31.47 12.13
C SER A 463 0.99 32.21 13.27
N LYS A 464 0.47 32.10 14.50
CA LYS A 464 1.14 32.65 15.71
C LYS A 464 2.26 31.72 16.19
N LYS A 465 3.15 32.25 17.03
CA LYS A 465 3.99 31.41 17.90
C LYS A 465 3.09 30.69 18.93
N ASN A 466 3.51 29.51 19.40
CA ASN A 466 2.80 28.68 20.41
C ASN A 466 1.43 28.11 20.00
N LEU A 467 1.37 27.35 18.89
CA LEU A 467 0.13 26.68 18.41
C LEU A 467 -0.10 25.29 19.01
N ASN A 468 0.74 24.85 19.95
CA ASN A 468 0.77 23.48 20.44
C ASN A 468 -0.59 22.96 20.90
N LYS A 469 -1.31 23.74 21.71
CA LYS A 469 -2.63 23.34 22.23
C LYS A 469 -3.62 23.15 21.08
N LYS A 470 -3.60 24.04 20.07
CA LYS A 470 -4.47 23.97 18.90
C LYS A 470 -4.18 22.77 18.01
N ILE A 471 -2.89 22.48 17.77
CA ILE A 471 -2.50 21.31 16.96
C ILE A 471 -2.88 20.01 17.70
N LYS A 472 -2.65 19.94 19.02
CA LYS A 472 -3.06 18.79 19.84
C LYS A 472 -4.57 18.59 19.82
N SER A 473 -5.37 19.65 19.95
CA SER A 473 -6.84 19.54 19.91
C SER A 473 -7.35 19.08 18.54
N LEU A 474 -6.73 19.54 17.44
CA LEU A 474 -7.07 19.07 16.10
C LEU A 474 -6.73 17.60 15.89
N VAL A 475 -5.57 17.14 16.35
CA VAL A 475 -5.19 15.71 16.27
C VAL A 475 -6.20 14.84 17.04
N ILE A 476 -6.61 15.27 18.23
CA ILE A 476 -7.66 14.59 19.02
C ILE A 476 -8.98 14.58 18.24
N LEU A 477 -9.39 15.71 17.68
CA LEU A 477 -10.62 15.82 16.88
C LEU A 477 -10.61 14.85 15.69
N PHE A 478 -9.50 14.73 14.97
CA PHE A 478 -9.40 13.80 13.83
C PHE A 478 -9.62 12.35 14.27
N PHE A 479 -9.04 11.93 15.39
CA PHE A 479 -9.27 10.59 15.92
C PHE A 479 -10.70 10.38 16.45
N ILE A 480 -11.31 11.40 17.04
CA ILE A 480 -12.74 11.35 17.41
C ILE A 480 -13.60 11.12 16.17
N ILE A 481 -13.36 11.85 15.08
CA ILE A 481 -14.08 11.68 13.81
C ILE A 481 -13.88 10.25 13.28
N PHE A 482 -12.66 9.72 13.30
CA PHE A 482 -12.40 8.35 12.87
C PHE A 482 -13.11 7.30 13.71
N ILE A 483 -13.12 7.46 15.03
CA ILE A 483 -13.84 6.55 15.94
C ILE A 483 -15.33 6.62 15.61
N PHE A 484 -15.90 7.82 15.54
CA PHE A 484 -17.31 8.03 15.26
C PHE A 484 -17.73 7.36 13.94
N ARG A 485 -17.00 7.62 12.84
CA ARG A 485 -17.30 7.03 11.52
C ARG A 485 -17.19 5.51 11.50
N ASN A 486 -16.24 4.93 12.24
CA ASN A 486 -16.11 3.48 12.30
C ASN A 486 -17.16 2.82 13.19
N VAL A 487 -17.55 3.47 14.31
CA VAL A 487 -18.65 3.01 15.14
C VAL A 487 -19.96 3.06 14.36
N ASP A 488 -20.26 4.18 13.70
CA ASP A 488 -21.43 4.33 12.83
C ASP A 488 -21.48 3.25 11.73
N ARG A 489 -20.35 3.01 11.06
CA ARG A 489 -20.23 1.89 10.10
C ARG A 489 -20.54 0.54 10.73
N ILE A 490 -19.99 0.22 11.91
CA ILE A 490 -20.20 -1.06 12.57
C ILE A 490 -21.68 -1.21 12.95
N VAL A 491 -22.31 -0.17 13.51
CA VAL A 491 -23.75 -0.17 13.85
C VAL A 491 -24.59 -0.44 12.60
N ASN A 492 -24.29 0.25 11.49
CA ASN A 492 -24.96 0.01 10.21
C ASN A 492 -24.76 -1.43 9.70
N GLU A 493 -23.58 -2.03 9.89
CA GLU A 493 -23.30 -3.42 9.52
C GLU A 493 -24.04 -4.42 10.45
N VAL A 494 -24.18 -4.11 11.73
CA VAL A 494 -24.97 -4.90 12.71
C VAL A 494 -26.45 -4.91 12.30
N GLU A 495 -27.04 -3.74 12.06
CA GLU A 495 -28.46 -3.60 11.72
C GLU A 495 -28.80 -4.23 10.37
N LYS A 496 -27.96 -4.00 9.35
CA LYS A 496 -28.24 -4.44 7.98
C LYS A 496 -27.94 -5.91 7.74
N TYR A 497 -26.94 -6.48 8.41
CA TYR A 497 -26.44 -7.82 8.12
C TYR A 497 -26.47 -8.79 9.31
N ASN A 498 -27.05 -8.39 10.44
CA ASN A 498 -27.01 -9.15 11.69
C ASN A 498 -25.56 -9.51 12.12
N PHE A 499 -24.60 -8.64 11.78
CA PHE A 499 -23.22 -8.81 12.19
C PHE A 499 -23.11 -8.72 13.71
N ASN A 500 -22.43 -9.67 14.35
CA ASN A 500 -22.21 -9.65 15.79
C ASN A 500 -20.71 -9.60 16.12
N PRO A 501 -20.10 -8.41 16.17
CA PRO A 501 -18.65 -8.26 16.37
C PRO A 501 -18.13 -8.80 17.72
N ILE A 502 -19.01 -9.18 18.64
CA ILE A 502 -18.63 -9.80 19.92
C ILE A 502 -18.58 -11.33 19.79
N LYS A 503 -19.54 -11.92 19.06
CA LYS A 503 -19.68 -13.39 18.95
C LYS A 503 -18.97 -13.97 17.73
N ASP A 504 -19.02 -13.27 16.60
CA ASP A 504 -18.42 -13.69 15.34
C ASP A 504 -17.89 -12.48 14.56
N VAL A 505 -16.57 -12.43 14.42
CA VAL A 505 -15.84 -11.33 13.77
C VAL A 505 -15.44 -11.65 12.33
N HIS A 506 -15.91 -12.75 11.75
CA HIS A 506 -15.65 -13.04 10.34
C HIS A 506 -16.34 -12.02 9.42
N TYR A 507 -15.58 -11.54 8.44
CA TYR A 507 -16.17 -10.82 7.31
C TYR A 507 -16.89 -11.82 6.38
N ARG A 508 -17.83 -11.31 5.59
CA ARG A 508 -18.66 -12.11 4.69
C ARG A 508 -17.81 -12.83 3.65
N ILE A 509 -17.91 -14.15 3.64
CA ILE A 509 -17.30 -15.05 2.64
C ILE A 509 -18.38 -16.01 2.12
N ASN A 510 -18.31 -16.32 0.84
CA ASN A 510 -19.18 -17.23 0.12
C ASN A 510 -18.35 -18.24 -0.67
N ASN A 511 -18.96 -19.35 -1.10
CA ASN A 511 -18.26 -20.43 -1.82
C ASN A 511 -17.51 -19.94 -3.07
N ASN A 512 -17.99 -18.88 -3.72
CA ASN A 512 -17.36 -18.27 -4.89
C ASN A 512 -15.94 -17.74 -4.60
N ASN A 513 -15.66 -17.36 -3.35
CA ASN A 513 -14.34 -16.89 -2.93
C ASN A 513 -13.27 -18.00 -3.00
N PHE A 514 -13.66 -19.26 -3.10
CA PHE A 514 -12.76 -20.40 -3.18
C PHE A 514 -12.72 -21.04 -4.58
N ASN A 515 -13.35 -20.43 -5.59
CA ASN A 515 -13.48 -21.05 -6.92
C ASN A 515 -12.12 -21.31 -7.58
N ILE A 516 -11.22 -20.32 -7.61
CA ILE A 516 -9.88 -20.49 -8.21
C ILE A 516 -9.07 -21.56 -7.48
N ASP A 517 -9.16 -21.60 -6.15
CA ASP A 517 -8.48 -22.61 -5.35
C ASP A 517 -8.97 -24.03 -5.64
N LYS A 518 -10.30 -24.21 -5.74
CA LYS A 518 -10.92 -25.48 -6.15
C LYS A 518 -10.52 -25.87 -7.57
N GLU A 519 -10.45 -24.90 -8.47
CA GLU A 519 -10.02 -25.11 -9.86
C GLU A 519 -8.55 -25.56 -9.91
N PHE A 520 -7.65 -24.90 -9.18
CA PHE A 520 -6.26 -25.32 -9.05
C PHE A 520 -6.13 -26.73 -8.49
N THR A 521 -6.86 -27.03 -7.41
CA THR A 521 -6.85 -28.35 -6.78
C THR A 521 -7.31 -29.43 -7.76
N ALA A 522 -8.44 -29.23 -8.44
CA ALA A 522 -8.97 -30.17 -9.41
C ALA A 522 -8.01 -30.41 -10.58
N LEU A 523 -7.34 -29.35 -11.06
CA LEU A 523 -6.34 -29.43 -12.11
C LEU A 523 -5.09 -30.21 -11.65
N ILE A 524 -4.57 -29.91 -10.48
CA ILE A 524 -3.38 -30.57 -9.93
C ILE A 524 -3.66 -32.07 -9.65
N ASP A 525 -4.80 -32.38 -9.04
CA ASP A 525 -5.22 -33.76 -8.77
C ASP A 525 -5.38 -34.55 -10.07
N TYR A 526 -6.00 -33.93 -11.08
CA TYR A 526 -6.10 -34.52 -12.41
C TYR A 526 -4.72 -34.80 -13.01
N TYR A 527 -3.81 -33.81 -13.00
CA TYR A 527 -2.44 -33.98 -13.50
C TYR A 527 -1.71 -35.15 -12.82
N ASN A 528 -1.78 -35.23 -11.49
CA ASN A 528 -1.15 -36.29 -10.72
C ASN A 528 -1.77 -37.67 -11.02
N SER A 529 -3.09 -37.75 -11.17
CA SER A 529 -3.78 -39.00 -11.56
C SER A 529 -3.40 -39.46 -12.97
N CYS A 530 -3.29 -38.53 -13.93
CA CYS A 530 -2.92 -38.81 -15.33
C CYS A 530 -1.50 -39.36 -15.43
N TYR A 531 -0.55 -38.77 -14.70
CA TYR A 531 0.83 -39.21 -14.67
C TYR A 531 0.98 -40.62 -14.07
N ASN A 532 0.14 -40.95 -13.08
CA ASN A 532 0.17 -42.28 -12.45
C ASN A 532 -0.51 -43.38 -13.26
N LEU A 533 -1.47 -43.05 -14.15
CA LEU A 533 -2.32 -44.02 -14.84
C LEU A 533 -2.03 -44.22 -16.34
N ASN A 534 -1.08 -43.49 -16.93
CA ASN A 534 -0.69 -43.56 -18.36
C ASN A 534 -1.86 -43.45 -19.38
N ASN A 535 -3.05 -43.02 -18.96
CA ASN A 535 -4.24 -42.87 -19.80
C ASN A 535 -4.81 -41.46 -19.64
N CYS A 536 -4.49 -40.58 -20.59
CA CYS A 536 -4.95 -39.20 -20.59
C CYS A 536 -5.92 -38.97 -21.76
N GLU A 537 -7.21 -39.18 -21.55
CA GLU A 537 -8.23 -38.60 -22.43
C GLU A 537 -8.28 -37.08 -22.19
N LYS A 538 -8.03 -36.29 -23.24
CA LYS A 538 -7.94 -34.84 -23.15
C LYS A 538 -9.30 -34.25 -22.78
N LYS A 539 -9.46 -33.73 -21.56
CA LYS A 539 -10.45 -32.66 -21.35
C LYS A 539 -10.09 -31.48 -22.28
N PRO A 540 -11.05 -30.87 -22.99
CA PRO A 540 -10.82 -29.59 -23.63
C PRO A 540 -10.64 -28.53 -22.54
N GLY A 541 -9.50 -27.83 -22.54
CA GLY A 541 -9.30 -26.64 -21.70
C GLY A 541 -8.38 -26.77 -20.47
N THR A 542 -7.19 -27.37 -20.61
CA THR A 542 -5.91 -26.92 -20.00
C THR A 542 -4.91 -28.09 -20.02
N LYS A 543 -3.79 -27.92 -20.73
CA LYS A 543 -2.65 -28.83 -20.58
C LYS A 543 -1.70 -28.22 -19.55
N MET A 544 -1.58 -28.81 -18.38
CA MET A 544 -0.53 -28.44 -17.44
C MET A 544 0.80 -29.08 -17.85
N GLY A 545 1.91 -28.45 -17.46
CA GLY A 545 3.22 -29.06 -17.52
C GLY A 545 4.03 -28.80 -16.27
N LYS A 546 5.22 -29.41 -16.20
CA LYS A 546 6.16 -29.22 -15.10
C LYS A 546 7.48 -28.68 -15.64
N ILE A 547 7.94 -27.55 -15.11
CA ILE A 547 9.24 -26.95 -15.45
C ILE A 547 9.98 -26.66 -14.15
N PHE A 548 11.24 -27.10 -14.05
CA PHE A 548 12.07 -26.95 -12.83
C PHE A 548 11.38 -27.43 -11.53
N GLY A 549 10.59 -28.50 -11.61
CA GLY A 549 9.85 -29.01 -10.45
C GLY A 549 8.56 -28.26 -10.12
N LYS A 550 8.20 -27.20 -10.87
CA LYS A 550 7.01 -26.37 -10.67
C LYS A 550 5.94 -26.61 -11.74
N ILE A 551 4.68 -26.55 -11.33
CA ILE A 551 3.53 -26.67 -12.23
C ILE A 551 3.35 -25.34 -12.98
N TYR A 552 3.13 -25.43 -14.29
CA TYR A 552 2.73 -24.29 -15.10
C TYR A 552 1.45 -24.59 -15.88
N PHE A 553 0.63 -23.56 -16.06
CA PHE A 553 -0.60 -23.62 -16.85
C PHE A 553 -0.34 -23.14 -18.29
N LEU A 554 -0.63 -23.99 -19.28
CA LEU A 554 -0.48 -23.61 -20.70
C LEU A 554 -1.54 -22.59 -21.10
N ASN A 555 -1.13 -21.57 -21.86
CA ASN A 555 -2.07 -20.64 -22.47
C ASN A 555 -2.82 -21.34 -23.62
N GLU A 556 -4.13 -21.46 -23.49
CA GLU A 556 -5.01 -22.14 -24.46
C GLU A 556 -5.14 -21.43 -25.81
N LYS A 557 -4.75 -20.15 -25.88
CA LYS A 557 -4.87 -19.33 -27.08
C LYS A 557 -3.59 -19.31 -27.95
N LYS A 558 -2.69 -20.30 -27.77
CA LYS A 558 -1.47 -20.49 -28.57
C LYS A 558 -1.50 -21.77 -29.37
#